data_AF-A0A1C5KPX7-F1
#
_entry.id   AF-A0A1C5KPX7-F1
#
_cell.length_a   1.000
_cell.length_b   1.000
_cell.length_c   1.000
_cell.angle_alpha   90.00
_cell.angle_beta   90.00
_cell.angle_gamma   90.00
#
_symmetry.space_group_name_H-M   'P 1'
#
loop_
_entity.id
_entity.type
_entity.pdbx_description
1 polymer ?
#
loop_
_entity_poly.entity_id
_entity_poly.type
_entity_poly.pdbx_seq_one_letter_code
_entity_poly.pdbx_strand_id
1 'polypeptide(L)'
;MIRLKENGILREKASDLVDELDEITQNNTVDYAAAYGEFMYKAGSWPYERRVVCKVEKSENQMVYMYTFVVTNMEFSPEYLIKFYCKPGNWMNCTGS
;
A
#
# COMPACT_ATOMS: atom_id res chain seq x y z
N MET A 1 -7.14 -11.49 -1.75
CA MET A 1 -6.60 -10.16 -1.36
C MET A 1 -7.75 -9.33 -0.85
N ILE A 2 -7.67 -8.78 0.37
CA ILE A 2 -8.71 -7.92 0.93
C ILE A 2 -8.15 -6.49 0.97
N ARG A 3 -8.81 -5.53 0.31
CA ARG A 3 -8.46 -4.12 0.47
C ARG A 3 -9.10 -3.61 1.76
N LEU A 4 -8.29 -3.02 2.63
CA LEU A 4 -8.79 -2.39 3.84
C LEU A 4 -9.21 -0.96 3.54
N LYS A 5 -10.33 -0.55 4.12
CA LYS A 5 -10.69 0.87 4.16
C LYS A 5 -9.72 1.60 5.08
N GLU A 6 -9.35 2.82 4.69
CA GLU A 6 -8.58 3.73 5.53
C GLU A 6 -9.21 3.84 6.93
N ASN A 7 -8.37 3.70 7.95
CA ASN A 7 -8.73 3.84 9.36
C ASN A 7 -7.66 4.71 10.04
N GLY A 8 -8.02 5.40 11.12
CA GLY A 8 -7.09 6.26 11.86
C GLY A 8 -5.78 5.55 12.25
N ILE A 9 -5.88 4.29 12.71
CA ILE A 9 -4.72 3.46 13.08
C ILE A 9 -3.83 3.13 11.86
N LEU A 10 -4.44 2.80 10.73
CA LEU A 10 -3.71 2.49 9.50
C LEU A 10 -2.98 3.73 8.97
N ARG A 11 -3.63 4.89 9.08
CA ARG A 11 -3.05 6.18 8.69
C ARG A 11 -1.89 6.58 9.59
N GLU A 12 -2.01 6.35 10.89
CA GLU A 12 -0.91 6.56 11.84
C GLU A 12 0.29 5.69 11.49
N LYS A 13 0.08 4.38 11.24
CA LYS A 13 1.17 3.48 10.81
C LYS A 13 1.78 3.81 9.45
N ALA A 14 1.00 4.45 8.57
CA ALA A 14 1.49 4.91 7.28
C ALA A 14 2.09 6.33 7.37
N SER A 15 1.98 7.01 8.51
CA SER A 15 2.49 8.37 8.68
C SER A 15 4.02 8.37 8.60
N ASP A 16 4.68 7.36 9.15
CA ASP A 16 6.12 7.18 9.03
C ASP A 16 6.56 7.08 7.56
N LEU A 17 5.79 6.37 6.72
CA LEU A 17 6.06 6.26 5.29
C LEU A 17 5.83 7.57 4.55
N VAL A 18 4.90 8.40 5.01
CA VAL A 18 4.62 9.71 4.40
C VAL A 18 5.79 10.65 4.66
N ASP A 19 6.33 10.65 5.87
CA ASP A 19 7.49 11.46 6.26
C ASP A 19 8.71 11.07 5.42
N GLU A 20 9.01 9.77 5.32
CA GLU A 20 10.09 9.25 4.48
C GLU A 20 9.90 9.63 3.00
N LEU A 21 8.67 9.54 2.48
CA LEU A 21 8.34 9.91 1.10
C LEU A 21 8.49 11.42 0.89
N ASP A 22 8.16 12.25 1.89
CA ASP A 22 8.36 13.69 1.83
C ASP A 22 9.85 14.03 1.86
N GLU A 23 10.66 13.43 2.73
CA GLU A 23 12.12 13.60 2.75
C GLU A 23 12.76 13.22 1.41
N ILE A 24 12.36 12.08 0.82
CA ILE A 24 12.87 11.61 -0.47
C ILE A 24 12.43 12.53 -1.61
N THR A 25 11.16 12.98 -1.61
CA THR A 25 10.65 13.88 -2.67
C THR A 25 11.11 15.32 -2.52
N GLN A 26 11.43 15.76 -1.31
CA GLN A 26 11.94 17.10 -1.04
C GLN A 26 13.28 17.34 -1.75
N ASN A 27 14.06 16.27 -1.96
CA ASN A 27 15.35 16.33 -2.64
C ASN A 27 15.31 15.88 -4.11
N ASN A 28 14.15 15.43 -4.62
CA ASN A 28 14.04 14.81 -5.94
C ASN A 28 12.84 15.41 -6.69
N THR A 29 13.13 16.25 -7.70
CA THR A 29 12.17 16.82 -8.66
C THR A 29 11.65 15.72 -9.60
N VAL A 30 10.91 14.75 -9.08
CA VAL A 30 10.38 13.66 -9.89
C VAL A 30 8.88 13.56 -9.71
N ASP A 31 8.22 13.65 -10.85
CA ASP A 31 6.81 13.66 -11.16
C ASP A 31 5.96 12.46 -10.65
N TYR A 32 6.45 11.61 -9.75
CA TYR A 32 5.63 10.59 -9.09
C TYR A 32 6.46 9.88 -8.02
N ALA A 33 5.97 9.88 -6.78
CA ALA A 33 6.63 9.18 -5.69
C ALA A 33 5.65 8.25 -4.96
N ALA A 34 6.12 7.04 -4.68
CA ALA A 34 5.39 6.05 -3.94
C ALA A 34 6.31 5.35 -2.93
N ALA A 35 5.89 5.33 -1.67
CA ALA A 35 6.49 4.53 -0.62
C ALA A 35 5.65 3.28 -0.36
N TYR A 36 6.34 2.21 0.03
CA TYR A 36 5.75 0.91 0.26
C TYR A 36 6.20 0.42 1.62
N GLY A 37 5.24 0.03 2.45
CA GLY A 37 5.56 -0.51 3.76
C GLY A 37 4.67 -1.67 4.11
N GLU A 38 4.98 -2.30 5.22
CA GLU A 38 4.22 -3.45 5.70
C GLU A 38 4.26 -3.56 7.20
N PHE A 39 3.17 -4.06 7.76
CA PHE A 39 3.03 -4.22 9.19
C PHE A 39 2.02 -5.32 9.50
N MET A 40 2.16 -5.91 10.69
CA MET A 40 1.16 -6.81 11.22
C MET A 40 0.00 -5.99 11.81
N TYR A 41 -1.23 -6.35 11.44
CA TYR A 41 -2.43 -5.71 11.95
C TYR A 41 -3.51 -6.75 12.24
N LYS A 42 -4.18 -6.61 13.38
CA LYS A 42 -5.34 -7.41 13.76
C LYS A 42 -6.56 -6.52 13.80
N ALA A 43 -7.43 -6.64 12.80
CA ALA A 43 -8.76 -6.04 12.89
C ALA A 43 -9.58 -6.75 13.98
N GLY A 44 -10.49 -6.04 14.65
CA GLY A 44 -11.31 -6.63 15.71
C GLY A 44 -12.11 -7.87 15.27
N SER A 45 -12.51 -7.95 14.00
CA SER A 45 -13.20 -9.11 13.42
C SER A 45 -12.26 -10.26 13.01
N TRP A 46 -10.95 -10.14 13.19
CA TRP A 46 -9.99 -11.16 12.79
C TRP A 46 -9.56 -12.02 13.98
N PRO A 47 -9.45 -13.36 13.81
CA PRO A 47 -8.99 -14.24 14.86
C PRO A 47 -7.52 -13.97 15.26
N TYR A 48 -6.68 -13.59 14.30
CA TYR A 48 -5.25 -13.33 14.46
C TYR A 48 -4.78 -12.13 13.62
N GLU A 49 -3.60 -11.64 13.95
CA GLU A 49 -2.88 -10.58 13.24
C GLU A 49 -2.42 -11.05 11.86
N ARG A 50 -2.62 -10.21 10.84
CA ARG A 50 -2.26 -10.51 9.46
C ARG A 50 -1.33 -9.45 8.92
N ARG A 51 -0.48 -9.84 7.98
CA ARG A 51 0.37 -8.91 7.25
C ARG A 51 -0.49 -8.00 6.38
N VAL A 52 -0.37 -6.71 6.63
CA VAL A 52 -0.98 -5.65 5.85
C VAL A 52 0.14 -4.91 5.16
N VAL A 53 0.11 -4.93 3.84
CA VAL A 53 1.00 -4.09 3.01
C VAL A 53 0.28 -2.80 2.69
N CYS A 54 1.01 -1.71 2.72
CA CYS A 54 0.49 -0.38 2.45
C CYS A 54 1.32 0.31 1.37
N LYS A 55 0.64 1.09 0.54
CA LYS A 55 1.22 2.01 -0.43
C LYS A 55 0.81 3.42 -0.03
N VAL A 56 1.76 4.33 -0.02
CA VAL A 56 1.50 5.77 -0.01
C VAL A 56 2.00 6.31 -1.34
N GLU A 57 1.14 6.98 -2.10
CA GLU A 57 1.55 7.65 -3.34
C GLU A 57 1.17 9.12 -3.31
N LYS A 58 2.07 9.97 -3.82
CA LYS A 58 1.88 11.41 -3.99
C LYS A 58 1.69 11.66 -5.49
N SER A 59 0.49 12.07 -5.87
CA SER A 59 0.17 12.43 -7.25
C SER A 59 0.58 13.89 -7.49
N GLU A 60 1.23 14.17 -8.60
CA GLU A 60 1.88 15.48 -8.87
C GLU A 60 1.00 16.70 -8.69
N ASN A 61 -0.27 16.55 -9.03
CA ASN A 61 -1.19 17.68 -9.12
C ASN A 61 -2.20 17.71 -7.97
N GLN A 62 -2.03 16.84 -6.97
CA GLN A 62 -2.86 16.79 -5.78
C GLN A 62 -2.00 16.77 -4.52
N MET A 63 -2.23 17.72 -3.60
CA MET A 63 -1.70 17.71 -2.23
C MET A 63 -2.33 16.60 -1.36
N VAL A 64 -2.79 15.51 -1.99
CA VAL A 64 -3.52 14.42 -1.36
C VAL A 64 -2.71 13.16 -1.56
N TYR A 65 -2.21 12.62 -0.45
CA TYR A 65 -1.59 11.30 -0.42
C TYR A 65 -2.69 10.25 -0.60
N MET A 66 -2.49 9.31 -1.53
CA MET A 66 -3.39 8.17 -1.67
C MET A 66 -2.83 7.00 -0.88
N TYR A 67 -3.62 6.50 0.06
CA TYR A 67 -3.27 5.35 0.87
C TYR A 67 -3.97 4.10 0.33
N THR A 68 -3.19 3.06 0.04
CA THR A 68 -3.73 1.76 -0.34
C THR A 68 -3.31 0.72 0.67
N PHE A 69 -4.27 0.13 1.39
CA PHE A 69 -4.02 -0.93 2.37
C PHE A 69 -4.53 -2.27 1.86
N VAL A 70 -3.66 -3.27 1.93
CA VAL A 70 -3.89 -4.60 1.37
C VAL A 70 -3.52 -5.65 2.38
N VAL A 71 -4.46 -6.53 2.68
CA VAL A 71 -4.20 -7.72 3.49
C VAL A 71 -3.67 -8.83 2.59
N THR A 72 -2.51 -9.35 2.96
CA THR A 72 -1.84 -10.46 2.29
C THR A 72 -1.32 -11.45 3.33
N ASN A 73 -1.26 -12.73 2.98
CA ASN A 73 -0.55 -13.73 3.77
C ASN A 73 0.80 -14.09 3.14
N MET A 74 1.03 -13.65 1.90
CA MET A 74 2.27 -13.96 1.19
C MET A 74 3.43 -13.17 1.79
N GLU A 75 4.62 -13.78 1.78
CA GLU A 75 5.88 -13.23 2.32
C GLU A 75 6.68 -12.39 1.29
N PHE A 76 6.10 -12.07 0.13
CA PHE A 76 6.73 -11.23 -0.90
C PHE A 76 6.81 -9.74 -0.51
N SER A 77 7.72 -9.00 -1.13
CA SER A 77 7.90 -7.56 -0.89
C SER A 77 6.62 -6.75 -1.19
N PRO A 78 6.33 -5.69 -0.42
CA PRO A 78 5.12 -4.89 -0.57
C PRO A 78 5.03 -4.23 -1.95
N GLU A 79 6.15 -3.78 -2.50
CA GLU A 79 6.26 -3.30 -3.88
C GLU A 79 5.78 -4.32 -4.90
N TYR A 80 6.28 -5.56 -4.80
CA TYR A 80 5.95 -6.61 -5.75
C TYR A 80 4.46 -6.93 -5.69
N LEU A 81 3.91 -7.07 -4.48
CA LEU A 81 2.49 -7.35 -4.29
C LEU A 81 1.62 -6.22 -4.86
N ILE A 82 1.93 -4.97 -4.56
CA ILE A 82 1.11 -3.86 -5.03
C ILE A 82 1.26 -3.68 -6.55
N LYS A 83 2.46 -3.82 -7.13
CA LYS A 83 2.66 -3.80 -8.58
C LYS A 83 1.95 -4.97 -9.28
N PHE A 84 1.93 -6.16 -8.67
CA PHE A 84 1.30 -7.35 -9.23
C PHE A 84 -0.23 -7.27 -9.17
N TYR A 85 -0.79 -6.84 -8.03
CA TYR A 85 -2.23 -6.84 -7.80
C TYR A 85 -2.95 -5.54 -8.17
N CYS A 86 -2.24 -4.41 -8.27
CA CYS A 86 -2.84 -3.10 -8.58
C CYS A 86 -2.73 -2.71 -10.06
N LYS A 87 -2.11 -3.52 -10.93
CA LYS A 87 -2.13 -3.25 -12.37
C LYS A 87 -3.58 -3.30 -12.90
N PRO A 88 -4.10 -2.22 -13.50
CA PRO A 88 -5.40 -2.25 -14.15
C PRO A 88 -5.30 -3.13 -15.40
N GLY A 89 -5.83 -4.36 -15.31
CA GLY A 89 -6.17 -5.15 -16.49
C GLY A 89 -5.40 -6.43 -16.79
N ASN A 90 -5.06 -7.30 -15.82
CA ASN A 90 -5.08 -8.76 -16.09
C ASN A 90 -4.88 -9.64 -14.85
N TRP A 91 -5.92 -10.36 -14.42
CA TRP A 91 -5.76 -11.55 -13.57
C TRP A 91 -7.00 -12.47 -13.60
N MET A 92 -8.18 -11.97 -13.94
CA MET A 92 -9.40 -12.80 -14.00
C MET A 92 -9.55 -13.69 -15.25
N ASN A 93 -8.55 -13.81 -16.11
CA ASN A 93 -8.53 -14.80 -17.21
C ASN A 93 -7.24 -15.62 -17.21
N CYS A 94 -7.07 -16.46 -16.19
CA CYS A 94 -6.33 -17.72 -16.35
C CYS A 94 -7.23 -18.86 -15.85
N THR A 95 -8.41 -18.99 -16.45
CA THR A 95 -9.11 -20.27 -16.51
C THR A 95 -8.85 -20.88 -17.88
N GLY A 96 -8.16 -22.03 -17.89
CA GLY A 96 -8.17 -22.99 -19.00
C GLY A 96 -7.04 -22.84 -20.02
N SER A 97 -6.04 -23.73 -19.92
CA SER A 97 -5.79 -24.81 -20.88
C SER A 97 -4.67 -25.71 -20.39
#